data_AF-A0A2N5EE04-F1
#
_entry.id   AF-A0A2N5EE04-F1
#
_cell.length_a   1.000
_cell.length_b   1.000
_cell.length_c   1.000
_cell.angle_alpha   90.00
_cell.angle_beta   90.00
_cell.angle_gamma   90.00
#
_symmetry.space_group_name_H-M   'P 1'
#
loop_
_entity.id
_entity.type
_entity.pdbx_description
1 polymer ?
#
loop_
_entity_poly.entity_id
_entity_poly.type
_entity_poly.pdbx_seq_one_letter_code
_entity_poly.pdbx_strand_id
1 'polypeptide(L)'
;MKSEALAQLAQVMRKSDLKKRYLKPVKLITPLQSAWVRCILDVWGSKYGGNEGPAGASSVIGRLMIRQSWNDRESERIMEVVNNLHKQGYTGNELFLKAQQLINPQNSISNLLDRANEQEDADYVEAIICRLFEPANPIRHVAIKYYCDRKCSQDIAMELSKLTGIDAQSAWRRIKWCRELLEASVFNAIMEEREAIRMNFAA
;
A
#
# COMPACT_ATOMS: atom_id res chain seq x y z
N MET A 1 3.12 22.97 -10.17
CA MET A 1 2.25 22.08 -9.37
C MET A 1 2.90 20.75 -8.97
N LYS A 2 3.11 19.73 -9.84
CA LYS A 2 3.62 18.41 -9.38
C LYS A 2 5.04 18.43 -8.80
N SER A 3 5.94 19.28 -9.31
CA SER A 3 7.30 19.41 -8.78
C SER A 3 7.33 20.17 -7.45
N GLU A 4 6.45 21.15 -7.25
CA GLU A 4 6.40 21.95 -6.02
C GLU A 4 6.08 21.11 -4.79
N ALA A 5 5.14 20.15 -4.91
CA ALA A 5 4.80 19.26 -3.80
C ALA A 5 6.00 18.39 -3.39
N LEU A 6 6.71 17.80 -4.35
CA LEU A 6 7.91 17.01 -4.04
C LEU A 6 8.99 17.90 -3.39
N ALA A 7 9.18 19.13 -3.88
CA ALA A 7 10.16 20.07 -3.34
C ALA A 7 9.91 20.44 -1.86
N GLN A 8 8.66 20.42 -1.39
CA GLN A 8 8.33 20.66 0.02
C GLN A 8 9.04 19.70 0.98
N LEU A 9 9.42 18.50 0.51
CA LEU A 9 10.15 17.54 1.31
C LEU A 9 11.53 18.04 1.72
N ALA A 10 12.19 18.89 0.94
CA ALA A 10 13.52 19.43 1.27
C ALA A 10 13.52 20.14 2.63
N GLN A 11 12.42 20.81 2.97
CA GLN A 11 12.26 21.56 4.22
C GLN A 11 11.99 20.69 5.45
N VAL A 12 11.80 19.38 5.28
CA VAL A 12 11.48 18.45 6.37
C VAL A 12 12.73 17.76 6.88
N MET A 13 13.14 18.07 8.11
CA MET A 13 14.37 17.53 8.69
C MET A 13 14.17 16.21 9.45
N ARG A 14 12.96 15.97 9.98
CA ARG A 14 12.61 14.76 10.74
C ARG A 14 11.29 14.16 10.28
N LYS A 15 11.13 12.84 10.44
CA LYS A 15 9.87 12.12 10.18
C LYS A 15 8.69 12.69 10.98
N SER A 16 8.94 13.11 12.22
CA SER A 16 7.94 13.75 13.08
C SER A 16 7.36 15.02 12.48
N ASP A 17 8.18 15.81 11.81
CA ASP A 17 7.78 17.08 11.21
C ASP A 17 6.89 16.82 9.99
N LEU A 18 7.22 15.77 9.21
CA LEU A 18 6.36 15.29 8.11
C LEU A 18 4.98 14.89 8.64
N LYS A 19 4.94 14.09 9.71
CA LYS A 19 3.69 13.64 10.35
C LYS A 19 2.88 14.82 10.87
N LYS A 20 3.50 15.76 11.59
CA LYS A 20 2.82 16.92 12.18
C LYS A 20 2.25 17.86 11.12
N ARG A 21 2.96 18.04 9.99
CA ARG A 21 2.60 19.02 8.96
C ARG A 21 1.59 18.49 7.95
N TYR A 22 1.65 17.21 7.62
CA TYR A 22 0.91 16.66 6.48
C TYR A 22 -0.09 15.55 6.83
N LEU A 23 -0.21 15.17 8.10
CA LEU A 23 -1.08 14.07 8.52
C LEU A 23 -1.87 14.38 9.78
N LYS A 24 -3.05 13.75 9.86
CA LYS A 24 -3.75 13.55 11.14
C LYS A 24 -2.96 12.55 12.02
N PRO A 25 -3.19 12.53 13.34
CA PRO A 25 -2.55 11.57 14.23
C PRO A 25 -2.71 10.13 13.73
N VAL A 26 -1.60 9.52 13.33
CA VAL A 26 -1.56 8.15 12.80
C VAL A 26 -0.77 7.22 13.73
N LYS A 27 -1.31 6.03 14.00
CA LYS A 27 -0.63 4.99 14.79
C LYS A 27 0.40 4.27 13.92
N LEU A 28 1.53 3.89 14.51
CA LEU A 28 2.50 3.03 13.82
C LEU A 28 1.92 1.63 13.64
N ILE A 29 2.35 0.97 12.57
CA ILE A 29 1.88 -0.36 12.17
C ILE A 29 3.03 -1.37 12.18
N THR A 30 2.69 -2.65 12.32
CA THR A 30 3.67 -3.74 12.31
C THR A 30 4.21 -3.97 10.89
N PRO A 31 5.38 -4.63 10.72
CA PRO A 31 5.89 -4.99 9.41
C PRO A 31 4.91 -5.80 8.56
N LEU A 32 4.10 -6.65 9.19
CA LEU A 32 3.09 -7.47 8.52
C LEU A 32 1.93 -6.61 8.00
N GLN A 33 1.41 -5.71 8.82
CA GLN A 33 0.39 -4.74 8.42
C GLN A 33 0.91 -3.84 7.28
N SER A 34 2.18 -3.43 7.35
CA SER A 34 2.84 -2.67 6.28
C SER A 34 2.93 -3.46 4.97
N ALA A 35 3.33 -4.74 5.02
CA ALA A 35 3.36 -5.62 3.85
C ALA A 35 1.98 -5.81 3.22
N TRP A 36 0.94 -5.94 4.05
CA TRP A 36 -0.43 -6.01 3.60
C TRP A 36 -0.86 -4.75 2.84
N VAL A 37 -0.66 -3.57 3.43
CA VAL A 37 -1.01 -2.29 2.79
C VAL A 37 -0.27 -2.09 1.48
N ARG A 38 1.02 -2.46 1.39
CA ARG A 38 1.78 -2.36 0.15
C ARG A 38 1.11 -3.09 -1.01
N CYS A 39 0.53 -4.26 -0.76
CA CYS A 39 -0.10 -5.04 -1.82
C CYS A 39 -1.42 -4.43 -2.28
N ILE A 40 -2.15 -3.82 -1.36
CA ILE A 40 -3.34 -3.02 -1.67
C ILE A 40 -2.95 -1.80 -2.51
N LEU A 41 -1.88 -1.11 -2.13
CA LEU A 41 -1.32 0.00 -2.89
C LEU A 41 -0.79 -0.43 -4.26
N ASP A 42 -0.30 -1.66 -4.41
CA ASP A 42 0.10 -2.23 -5.70
C ASP A 42 -1.09 -2.50 -6.62
N VAL A 43 -2.24 -2.93 -6.07
CA VAL A 43 -3.50 -3.08 -6.82
C VAL A 43 -3.99 -1.71 -7.27
N TRP A 44 -4.02 -0.73 -6.36
CA TRP A 44 -4.33 0.67 -6.66
C TRP A 44 -3.43 1.23 -7.78
N GLY A 45 -2.11 1.08 -7.64
CA GLY A 45 -1.13 1.53 -8.62
C GLY A 45 -1.25 0.83 -9.97
N SER A 46 -1.75 -0.42 -10.01
CA SER A 46 -1.99 -1.14 -11.27
C SER A 46 -3.19 -0.58 -12.05
N LYS A 47 -4.21 -0.07 -11.36
CA LYS A 47 -5.39 0.55 -11.98
C LYS A 47 -5.17 2.01 -12.35
N TYR A 48 -4.62 2.79 -11.42
CA TYR A 48 -4.49 4.24 -11.55
C TYR A 48 -3.11 4.69 -12.09
N GLY A 49 -2.18 3.76 -12.28
CA GLY A 49 -0.91 3.98 -12.97
C GLY A 49 -1.01 3.93 -14.48
N GLY A 50 0.03 4.45 -15.14
CA GLY A 50 0.22 4.25 -16.58
C GLY A 50 0.76 2.85 -16.89
N ASN A 51 0.70 2.44 -18.16
CA ASN A 51 1.24 1.16 -18.65
C ASN A 51 2.79 1.08 -18.65
N GLU A 52 3.49 2.02 -18.01
CA GLU A 52 4.95 2.21 -18.11
C GLU A 52 5.77 1.48 -17.03
N GLY A 53 5.18 0.56 -16.27
CA GLY A 53 5.92 -0.26 -15.30
C GLY A 53 5.68 -1.76 -15.41
N PRO A 54 6.53 -2.58 -14.77
CA PRO A 54 6.43 -4.03 -14.85
C PRO A 54 5.07 -4.51 -14.34
N ALA A 55 4.31 -5.17 -15.21
CA ALA A 55 2.98 -5.68 -14.89
C ALA A 55 3.05 -6.77 -13.80
N GLY A 56 2.16 -6.69 -12.80
CA GLY A 56 1.86 -7.83 -11.90
C GLY A 56 2.57 -7.89 -10.54
N ALA A 57 3.11 -6.79 -10.02
CA ALA A 57 3.86 -6.78 -8.75
C ALA A 57 3.00 -6.77 -7.46
N SER A 58 1.85 -7.46 -7.42
CA SER A 58 1.09 -7.63 -6.17
C SER A 58 1.50 -8.93 -5.48
N SER A 59 1.99 -8.87 -4.25
CA SER A 59 2.45 -10.07 -3.53
C SER A 59 1.27 -10.97 -3.16
N VAL A 60 1.47 -12.28 -3.29
CA VAL A 60 0.44 -13.30 -3.02
C VAL A 60 -0.15 -13.17 -1.61
N ILE A 61 0.70 -12.97 -0.60
CA ILE A 61 0.29 -12.78 0.79
C ILE A 61 -0.67 -11.59 0.88
N GLY A 62 -0.29 -10.49 0.27
CA GLY A 62 -1.13 -9.29 0.30
C GLY A 62 -2.46 -9.47 -0.38
N ARG A 63 -2.51 -10.11 -1.56
CA ARG A 63 -3.78 -10.39 -2.25
C ARG A 63 -4.73 -11.26 -1.42
N LEU A 64 -4.20 -12.23 -0.68
CA LEU A 64 -5.00 -13.08 0.22
C LEU A 64 -5.56 -12.30 1.40
N MET A 65 -4.81 -11.29 1.82
CA MET A 65 -5.10 -10.53 3.02
C MET A 65 -6.06 -9.35 2.77
N ILE A 66 -6.25 -8.86 1.52
CA ILE A 66 -7.11 -7.69 1.19
C ILE A 66 -8.54 -7.84 1.72
N ARG A 67 -9.06 -9.07 1.82
CA ARG A 67 -10.51 -9.31 1.92
C ARG A 67 -11.08 -9.68 3.30
N GLN A 68 -10.28 -9.97 4.33
CA GLN A 68 -10.82 -10.40 5.64
C GLN A 68 -10.10 -9.72 6.82
N SER A 69 -10.80 -9.58 7.95
CA SER A 69 -10.24 -9.07 9.20
C SER A 69 -9.49 -10.21 9.85
N TRP A 70 -8.17 -10.24 9.69
CA TRP A 70 -7.35 -11.28 10.26
C TRP A 70 -6.76 -10.79 11.58
N ASN A 71 -6.96 -11.54 12.66
CA ASN A 71 -6.18 -11.35 13.87
C ASN A 71 -4.73 -11.87 13.65
N ASP A 72 -3.82 -11.61 14.60
CA ASP A 72 -2.40 -11.95 14.44
C ASP A 72 -2.18 -13.45 14.14
N ARG A 73 -2.91 -14.34 14.82
CA ARG A 73 -2.85 -15.80 14.64
C ARG A 73 -3.29 -16.24 13.24
N GLU A 74 -4.30 -15.56 12.75
CA GLU A 74 -4.92 -15.76 11.46
C GLU A 74 -3.98 -15.32 10.32
N SER A 75 -3.26 -14.22 10.54
CA SER A 75 -2.21 -13.73 9.65
C SER A 75 -0.97 -14.64 9.63
N GLU A 76 -0.58 -15.18 10.79
CA GLU A 76 0.48 -16.19 10.90
C GLU A 76 0.15 -17.46 10.12
N ARG A 77 -1.10 -17.93 10.20
CA ARG A 77 -1.56 -19.10 9.43
C ARG A 77 -1.47 -18.86 7.92
N ILE A 78 -1.83 -17.67 7.44
CA ILE A 78 -1.71 -17.31 6.02
C ILE A 78 -0.24 -17.30 5.60
N MET A 79 0.64 -16.69 6.40
CA MET A 79 2.08 -16.71 6.12
C MET A 79 2.64 -18.13 6.11
N GLU A 80 2.23 -18.99 7.04
CA GLU A 80 2.65 -20.39 7.09
C GLU A 80 2.21 -21.15 5.83
N VAL A 81 0.94 -21.01 5.43
CA VAL A 81 0.40 -21.64 4.22
C VAL A 81 1.16 -21.16 2.97
N VAL A 82 1.35 -19.84 2.83
CA VAL A 82 2.04 -19.28 1.67
C VAL A 82 3.52 -19.66 1.65
N ASN A 83 4.22 -19.63 2.78
CA ASN A 83 5.62 -20.05 2.86
C ASN A 83 5.80 -21.54 2.57
N ASN A 84 4.90 -22.39 3.06
CA ASN A 84 4.94 -23.84 2.79
C ASN A 84 4.69 -24.14 1.31
N LEU A 85 3.75 -23.45 0.67
CA LEU A 85 3.51 -23.58 -0.78
C LEU A 85 4.69 -23.02 -1.60
N HIS A 86 5.29 -21.92 -1.17
CA HIS A 86 6.48 -21.37 -1.82
C HIS A 86 7.67 -22.34 -1.73
N LYS A 87 7.87 -23.02 -0.59
CA LYS A 87 8.88 -24.09 -0.44
C LYS A 87 8.63 -25.30 -1.34
N GLN A 88 7.37 -25.52 -1.73
CA GLN A 88 6.98 -26.56 -2.69
C GLN A 88 7.17 -26.12 -4.15
N GLY A 89 7.66 -24.89 -4.39
CA GLY A 89 7.98 -24.37 -5.72
C GLY A 89 6.89 -23.52 -6.37
N TYR A 90 5.75 -23.31 -5.70
CA TYR A 90 4.68 -22.46 -6.25
C TYR A 90 5.05 -20.99 -6.17
N THR A 91 4.79 -20.22 -7.24
CA THR A 91 5.07 -18.78 -7.29
C THR A 91 3.94 -17.99 -7.95
N GLY A 92 3.94 -16.66 -7.78
CA GLY A 92 3.01 -15.75 -8.46
C GLY A 92 1.53 -16.13 -8.31
N ASN A 93 0.78 -16.14 -9.43
CA ASN A 93 -0.65 -16.45 -9.41
C ASN A 93 -0.97 -17.88 -8.97
N GLU A 94 -0.10 -18.84 -9.27
CA GLU A 94 -0.32 -20.24 -8.88
C GLU A 94 -0.25 -20.41 -7.37
N LEU A 95 0.75 -19.77 -6.74
CA LEU A 95 0.87 -19.72 -5.28
C LEU A 95 -0.35 -19.09 -4.63
N PHE A 96 -0.88 -18.01 -5.22
CA PHE A 96 -2.09 -17.37 -4.72
C PHE A 96 -3.31 -18.27 -4.79
N LEU A 97 -3.57 -18.88 -5.94
CA LEU A 97 -4.76 -19.72 -6.12
C LEU A 97 -4.73 -20.92 -5.16
N LYS A 98 -3.57 -21.56 -4.99
CA LYS A 98 -3.41 -22.67 -4.06
C LYS A 98 -3.53 -22.22 -2.60
N ALA A 99 -2.91 -21.11 -2.23
CA ALA A 99 -3.03 -20.58 -0.89
C ALA A 99 -4.49 -20.19 -0.58
N GLN A 100 -5.17 -19.54 -1.52
CA GLN A 100 -6.58 -19.15 -1.40
C GLN A 100 -7.49 -20.36 -1.22
N GLN A 101 -7.30 -21.43 -2.00
CA GLN A 101 -8.05 -22.68 -1.86
C GLN A 101 -7.83 -23.34 -0.48
N LEU A 102 -6.60 -23.34 0.03
CA LEU A 102 -6.29 -23.91 1.35
C LEU A 102 -6.82 -23.06 2.50
N ILE A 103 -6.86 -21.74 2.32
CA ILE A 103 -7.37 -20.79 3.30
C ILE A 103 -8.91 -20.76 3.27
N ASN A 104 -9.52 -20.89 2.09
CA ASN A 104 -10.98 -20.79 1.94
C ASN A 104 -11.51 -21.64 0.75
N PRO A 105 -11.83 -22.94 0.97
CA PRO A 105 -12.12 -23.90 -0.10
C PRO A 105 -13.39 -23.69 -0.94
N GLN A 106 -14.32 -22.83 -0.51
CA GLN A 106 -15.70 -22.76 -1.06
C GLN A 106 -15.89 -21.81 -2.27
N ASN A 107 -14.86 -21.06 -2.72
CA ASN A 107 -15.02 -19.89 -3.61
C ASN A 107 -14.40 -20.03 -5.03
N SER A 108 -14.49 -21.17 -5.72
CA SER A 108 -13.84 -21.35 -7.04
C SER A 108 -14.42 -20.55 -8.23
N ILE A 109 -15.60 -19.93 -8.08
CA ILE A 109 -16.22 -18.98 -9.05
C ILE A 109 -15.52 -17.60 -9.00
N SER A 110 -14.61 -17.39 -8.05
CA SER A 110 -14.05 -16.07 -7.73
C SER A 110 -13.23 -15.43 -8.84
N ASN A 111 -12.58 -16.12 -9.78
CA ASN A 111 -11.57 -15.48 -10.65
C ASN A 111 -12.04 -14.30 -11.54
N LEU A 112 -13.27 -14.33 -12.07
CA LEU A 112 -13.84 -13.20 -12.85
C LEU A 112 -14.33 -12.09 -11.91
N LEU A 113 -14.96 -12.49 -10.79
CA LEU A 113 -15.32 -11.60 -9.69
C LEU A 113 -14.07 -11.00 -9.05
N ASP A 114 -12.93 -11.66 -9.05
CA ASP A 114 -11.70 -11.27 -8.37
C ASP A 114 -11.06 -10.11 -9.11
N ARG A 115 -11.10 -10.10 -10.44
CA ARG A 115 -10.69 -8.95 -11.25
C ARG A 115 -11.64 -7.77 -11.10
N ALA A 116 -12.96 -8.01 -11.08
CA ALA A 116 -13.94 -6.96 -10.83
C ALA A 116 -13.77 -6.36 -9.43
N ASN A 117 -13.55 -7.22 -8.44
CA ASN A 117 -13.30 -6.85 -7.05
C ASN A 117 -11.91 -6.20 -6.87
N GLU A 118 -10.87 -6.55 -7.64
CA GLU A 118 -9.59 -5.83 -7.64
C GLU A 118 -9.76 -4.40 -8.18
N GLN A 119 -10.66 -4.18 -9.14
CA GLN A 119 -11.01 -2.84 -9.62
C GLN A 119 -11.76 -2.05 -8.54
N GLU A 120 -12.69 -2.68 -7.82
CA GLU A 120 -13.40 -2.08 -6.68
C GLU A 120 -12.45 -1.80 -5.51
N ASP A 121 -11.55 -2.72 -5.17
CA ASP A 121 -10.51 -2.58 -4.15
C ASP A 121 -9.59 -1.38 -4.48
N ALA A 122 -9.20 -1.23 -5.75
CA ALA A 122 -8.42 -0.09 -6.20
C ALA A 122 -9.21 1.25 -6.10
N ASP A 123 -10.50 1.26 -6.44
CA ASP A 123 -11.34 2.46 -6.30
C ASP A 123 -11.54 2.86 -4.84
N TYR A 124 -11.74 1.88 -3.98
CA TYR A 124 -11.83 2.08 -2.55
C TYR A 124 -10.56 2.70 -1.99
N VAL A 125 -9.39 2.21 -2.40
CA VAL A 125 -8.10 2.76 -1.99
C VAL A 125 -7.87 4.18 -2.54
N GLU A 126 -8.29 4.46 -3.78
CA GLU A 126 -8.24 5.83 -4.33
C GLU A 126 -9.11 6.78 -3.51
N ALA A 127 -10.31 6.36 -3.11
CA ALA A 127 -11.19 7.15 -2.25
C ALA A 127 -10.54 7.44 -0.89
N ILE A 128 -9.90 6.44 -0.27
CA ILE A 128 -9.14 6.62 0.97
C ILE A 128 -7.98 7.58 0.77
N ILE A 129 -7.18 7.43 -0.29
CA ILE A 129 -6.03 8.32 -0.57
C ILE A 129 -6.51 9.75 -0.78
N CYS A 130 -7.57 9.97 -1.57
CA CYS A 130 -8.15 11.28 -1.78
C CYS A 130 -8.68 11.93 -0.49
N ARG A 131 -9.26 11.12 0.40
CA ARG A 131 -9.77 11.58 1.70
C ARG A 131 -8.66 11.92 2.69
N LEU A 132 -7.59 11.13 2.71
CA LEU A 132 -6.48 11.29 3.65
C LEU A 132 -5.49 12.38 3.23
N PHE A 133 -5.28 12.55 1.91
CA PHE A 133 -4.21 13.39 1.38
C PHE A 133 -4.73 14.36 0.33
N GLU A 134 -4.63 15.65 0.66
CA GLU A 134 -4.86 16.72 -0.30
C GLU A 134 -4.00 16.56 -1.56
N PRO A 135 -4.44 17.05 -2.73
CA PRO A 135 -3.70 16.91 -3.98
C PRO A 135 -2.25 17.40 -3.92
N ALA A 136 -1.97 18.46 -3.16
CA ALA A 136 -0.61 19.02 -3.01
C ALA A 136 0.23 18.35 -1.93
N ASN A 137 -0.28 17.30 -1.27
CA ASN A 137 0.41 16.63 -0.17
C ASN A 137 1.63 15.84 -0.70
N PRO A 138 2.85 16.08 -0.19
CA PRO A 138 4.04 15.42 -0.68
C PRO A 138 4.02 13.90 -0.51
N ILE A 139 3.31 13.37 0.49
CA ILE A 139 3.19 11.92 0.73
C ILE A 139 2.41 11.27 -0.40
N ARG A 140 1.29 11.89 -0.83
CA ARG A 140 0.50 11.43 -1.99
C ARG A 140 1.32 11.48 -3.27
N HIS A 141 2.09 12.54 -3.47
CA HIS A 141 2.96 12.65 -4.64
C HIS A 141 4.02 11.54 -4.70
N VAL A 142 4.63 11.19 -3.56
CA VAL A 142 5.55 10.05 -3.48
C VAL A 142 4.82 8.74 -3.74
N ALA A 143 3.58 8.57 -3.22
CA ALA A 143 2.75 7.39 -3.45
C ALA A 143 2.48 7.18 -4.95
N ILE A 144 2.05 8.22 -5.66
CA ILE A 144 1.79 8.18 -7.11
C ILE A 144 3.06 7.80 -7.87
N LYS A 145 4.19 8.48 -7.59
CA LYS A 145 5.45 8.16 -8.26
C LYS A 145 5.91 6.72 -8.04
N TYR A 146 5.68 6.18 -6.84
CA TYR A 146 6.14 4.84 -6.49
C TYR A 146 5.20 3.74 -7.00
N TYR A 147 3.91 3.84 -6.74
CA TYR A 147 2.94 2.79 -7.06
C TYR A 147 2.30 2.94 -8.45
N CYS A 148 2.02 4.17 -8.90
CA CYS A 148 1.38 4.44 -10.18
C CYS A 148 2.40 4.61 -11.32
N ASP A 149 3.45 5.41 -11.11
CA ASP A 149 4.51 5.62 -12.11
C ASP A 149 5.61 4.54 -12.03
N ARG A 150 5.51 3.62 -11.06
CA ARG A 150 6.43 2.47 -10.84
C ARG A 150 7.91 2.84 -10.70
N LYS A 151 8.21 4.06 -10.24
CA LYS A 151 9.58 4.49 -9.96
C LYS A 151 10.11 3.83 -8.69
N CYS A 152 11.39 3.47 -8.68
CA CYS A 152 12.03 3.02 -7.44
C CYS A 152 12.27 4.20 -6.47
N SER A 153 12.53 3.90 -5.19
CA SER A 153 12.73 4.96 -4.18
C SER A 153 13.97 5.83 -4.47
N GLN A 154 14.98 5.24 -5.10
CA GLN A 154 16.22 5.90 -5.51
C GLN A 154 15.95 6.92 -6.62
N ASP A 155 15.16 6.57 -7.64
CA ASP A 155 14.81 7.50 -8.72
C ASP A 155 14.04 8.72 -8.20
N ILE A 156 13.07 8.50 -7.32
CA ILE A 156 12.30 9.58 -6.69
C ILE A 156 13.21 10.46 -5.82
N ALA A 157 14.15 9.85 -5.08
CA ALA A 157 15.12 10.58 -4.28
C ALA A 157 16.08 11.42 -5.14
N MET A 158 16.53 10.88 -6.27
CA MET A 158 17.36 11.61 -7.23
C MET A 158 16.59 12.77 -7.89
N GLU A 159 15.31 12.59 -8.19
CA GLU A 159 14.43 13.65 -8.68
C GLU A 159 14.33 14.78 -7.65
N LEU A 160 14.08 14.45 -6.37
CA LEU A 160 14.02 15.41 -5.27
C LEU A 160 15.36 16.14 -5.08
N SER A 161 16.48 15.40 -5.10
CA SER A 161 17.82 15.97 -4.94
C SER A 161 18.15 16.96 -6.06
N LYS A 162 17.90 16.58 -7.33
CA LYS A 162 18.09 17.47 -8.49
C LYS A 162 17.23 18.73 -8.42
N LEU A 163 15.99 18.60 -7.93
CA LEU A 163 15.04 19.70 -7.86
C LEU A 163 15.39 20.72 -6.76
N THR A 164 16.03 20.29 -5.67
CA THR A 164 16.16 21.10 -4.45
C THR A 164 17.59 21.31 -3.98
N GLY A 165 18.56 20.60 -4.56
CA GLY A 165 19.96 20.65 -4.18
C GLY A 165 20.32 19.89 -2.90
N ILE A 166 19.36 19.24 -2.23
CA ILE A 166 19.65 18.45 -1.01
C ILE A 166 20.43 17.18 -1.36
N ASP A 167 21.20 16.68 -0.40
CA ASP A 167 21.96 15.44 -0.60
C ASP A 167 21.05 14.22 -0.86
N ALA A 168 21.52 13.28 -1.69
CA ALA A 168 20.73 12.14 -2.15
C ALA A 168 20.30 11.19 -1.00
N GLN A 169 21.11 11.05 0.05
CA GLN A 169 20.79 10.19 1.20
C GLN A 169 19.68 10.80 2.08
N SER A 170 19.69 12.12 2.21
CA SER A 170 18.72 12.94 2.90
C SER A 170 17.40 12.98 2.12
N ALA A 171 17.47 13.05 0.78
CA ALA A 171 16.32 12.84 -0.09
C ALA A 171 15.73 11.43 0.09
N TRP A 172 16.55 10.38 0.02
CA TRP A 172 16.09 8.99 0.15
C TRP A 172 15.40 8.73 1.50
N ARG A 173 15.94 9.26 2.61
CA ARG A 173 15.30 9.18 3.92
C ARG A 173 13.89 9.78 3.93
N ARG A 174 13.68 10.92 3.26
CA ARG A 174 12.36 11.56 3.15
C ARG A 174 11.38 10.72 2.33
N ILE A 175 11.84 10.12 1.23
CA ILE A 175 11.02 9.19 0.43
C ILE A 175 10.61 7.98 1.28
N LYS A 176 11.54 7.39 2.04
CA LYS A 176 11.25 6.30 2.97
C LYS A 176 10.19 6.70 4.01
N TRP A 177 10.33 7.87 4.63
CA TRP A 177 9.35 8.36 5.61
C TRP A 177 7.96 8.55 5.01
N CYS A 178 7.88 9.11 3.80
CA CYS A 178 6.61 9.26 3.10
C CYS A 178 5.93 7.91 2.90
N ARG A 179 6.67 6.88 2.46
CA ARG A 179 6.12 5.54 2.26
C ARG A 179 5.64 4.90 3.56
N GLU A 180 6.44 4.95 4.62
CA GLU A 180 6.05 4.40 5.93
C GLU A 180 4.80 5.09 6.50
N LEU A 181 4.69 6.41 6.30
CA LEU A 181 3.55 7.19 6.80
C LEU A 181 2.31 7.03 5.92
N LEU A 182 2.46 6.87 4.62
CA LEU A 182 1.38 6.46 3.71
C LEU A 182 0.80 5.12 4.16
N GLU A 183 1.66 4.10 4.32
CA GLU A 183 1.24 2.76 4.71
C GLU A 183 0.48 2.77 6.04
N ALA A 184 1.01 3.47 7.05
CA ALA A 184 0.34 3.62 8.33
C ALA A 184 -1.01 4.35 8.22
N SER A 185 -1.11 5.40 7.40
CA SER A 185 -2.34 6.20 7.29
C SER A 185 -3.45 5.41 6.60
N VAL A 186 -3.11 4.73 5.50
CA VAL A 186 -4.05 3.87 4.77
C VAL A 186 -4.52 2.71 5.64
N PHE A 187 -3.61 2.06 6.37
CA PHE A 187 -3.99 0.97 7.28
C PHE A 187 -5.05 1.42 8.30
N ASN A 188 -4.74 2.49 9.05
CA ASN A 188 -5.63 2.96 10.11
C ASN A 188 -6.98 3.41 9.55
N ALA A 189 -6.99 4.08 8.39
CA ALA A 189 -8.21 4.50 7.73
C ALA A 189 -9.12 3.32 7.33
N ILE A 190 -8.55 2.24 6.80
CA ILE A 190 -9.31 1.02 6.47
C ILE A 190 -9.86 0.39 7.75
N MET A 191 -9.05 0.31 8.81
CA MET A 191 -9.49 -0.29 10.07
C MET A 191 -10.61 0.52 10.75
N GLU A 192 -10.52 1.85 10.74
CA GLU A 192 -11.56 2.75 11.26
C GLU A 192 -12.90 2.56 10.52
N GLU A 193 -12.88 2.49 9.19
CA GLU A 193 -14.10 2.26 8.40
C GLU A 193 -14.70 0.88 8.67
N ARG A 194 -13.88 -0.16 8.81
CA ARG A 194 -14.35 -1.50 9.16
C ARG A 194 -14.97 -1.56 10.55
N GLU A 195 -14.37 -0.91 11.53
CA GLU A 195 -14.93 -0.81 12.88
C GLU A 195 -16.27 -0.08 12.88
N ALA A 196 -16.38 1.03 12.15
CA ALA A 196 -17.63 1.78 12.01
C ALA A 196 -18.75 0.93 11.37
N ILE A 197 -18.44 0.18 10.31
CA ILE A 197 -19.37 -0.74 9.67
C ILE A 197 -19.84 -1.82 10.65
N ARG A 198 -18.91 -2.42 11.41
CA ARG A 198 -19.24 -3.45 12.41
C ARG A 198 -20.18 -2.93 13.49
N MET A 199 -19.98 -1.69 13.96
CA MET A 199 -20.83 -1.07 14.98
C MET A 199 -22.23 -0.78 14.44
N ASN A 200 -22.36 -0.35 13.18
CA ASN A 200 -23.66 -0.11 12.54
C ASN A 200 -24.49 -1.38 12.35
N PHE A 201 -23.86 -2.55 12.21
CA PHE A 201 -24.57 -3.84 12.14
C PHE A 201 -24.89 -4.45 13.52
N ALA A 202 -24.30 -3.93 14.59
CA ALA A 202 -24.52 -4.38 15.96
C ALA A 202 -25.57 -3.53 16.72
N ALA A 203 -26.02 -2.42 16.12
CA ALA A 203 -27.07 -1.53 16.62
C ALA A 203 -28.41 -1.82 15.94
#